data_AF-A0A7C5GAE9-F1
#
_entry.id   AF-A0A7C5GAE9-F1
#
_cell.length_a   1.000
_cell.length_b   1.000
_cell.length_c   1.000
_cell.angle_alpha   90.00
_cell.angle_beta   90.00
_cell.angle_gamma   90.00
#
_symmetry.space_group_name_H-M   'P 1'
#
loop_
_entity.id
_entity.type
_entity.pdbx_description
1 polymer ?
#
loop_
_entity_poly.entity_id
_entity_poly.type
_entity_poly.pdbx_seq_one_letter_code
_entity_poly.pdbx_strand_id
1 'polypeptide(L)'
;MKKLIFFLFISLSFITCKDKSSQNNDNLFKFKEYIYQKTAGVISVKESVQITFAKDFDKFKEAKELGDGIFTISPKIKGKAYLRDARHIEFIPENSLEPDTEYTVKVA
;
A
#
# COMPACT_ATOMS: atom_id res chain seq x y z
N MET A 1 -1.37 51.07 2.61
CA MET A 1 -1.54 49.97 1.63
C MET A 1 -0.36 48.99 1.60
N LYS A 2 0.90 49.46 1.74
CA LYS A 2 2.12 48.61 1.75
C LYS A 2 2.20 47.57 2.90
N LYS A 3 1.63 47.87 4.08
CA LYS A 3 1.57 46.92 5.22
C LYS A 3 0.58 45.76 5.02
N LEU A 4 -0.45 45.95 4.18
CA LEU A 4 -1.47 44.93 3.89
C LEU A 4 -0.94 43.87 2.92
N ILE A 5 -0.10 44.28 1.96
CA ILE A 5 0.62 43.39 1.04
C ILE A 5 1.64 42.52 1.79
N PHE A 6 2.32 43.09 2.79
CA PHE A 6 3.28 42.33 3.61
C PHE A 6 2.60 41.25 4.46
N PHE A 7 1.39 41.53 4.98
CA PHE A 7 0.61 40.56 5.74
C PHE A 7 0.05 39.42 4.85
N LEU A 8 -0.29 39.71 3.59
CA LEU A 8 -0.74 38.72 2.63
C LEU A 8 0.37 37.73 2.23
N PHE A 9 1.61 38.20 2.13
CA PHE A 9 2.77 37.36 1.81
C PHE A 9 3.17 36.42 2.95
N ILE A 10 2.99 36.85 4.20
CA ILE A 10 3.24 36.02 5.40
C ILE A 10 2.20 34.90 5.57
N SER A 11 0.96 35.15 5.16
CA SER A 11 -0.12 34.14 5.22
C SER A 11 0.11 32.96 4.26
N LEU A 12 0.69 33.22 3.08
CA LEU A 12 0.93 32.18 2.06
C LEU A 12 2.01 31.16 2.43
N SER A 13 2.83 31.43 3.46
CA SER A 13 3.93 30.53 3.87
C SER A 13 3.49 29.39 4.79
N PHE A 14 2.23 29.35 5.25
CA PHE A 14 1.73 28.31 6.17
C PHE A 14 1.10 27.10 5.48
N ILE A 15 1.09 27.04 4.14
CA ILE A 15 0.73 25.82 3.40
C ILE A 15 1.97 24.92 3.33
N THR A 16 2.49 24.54 4.50
CA THR A 16 3.43 23.43 4.57
C THR A 16 2.64 22.14 4.30
N CYS A 17 2.93 21.50 3.18
CA CYS A 17 2.37 20.21 2.84
C CYS A 17 2.85 19.24 3.92
N LYS A 18 1.92 18.73 4.72
CA LYS A 18 2.16 17.81 5.84
C LYS A 18 3.14 16.73 5.37
N ASP A 19 4.33 16.69 5.97
CA ASP A 19 5.32 15.67 5.67
C ASP A 19 4.63 14.31 5.76
N LYS A 20 4.50 13.63 4.61
CA LYS A 20 4.19 12.21 4.59
C LYS A 20 5.41 11.56 5.20
N SER A 21 5.40 11.40 6.53
CA SER A 21 6.38 10.59 7.22
C SER A 21 6.39 9.26 6.48
N SER A 22 7.44 9.00 5.70
CA SER A 22 7.76 7.67 5.22
C SER A 22 8.13 6.91 6.48
N GLN A 23 7.09 6.47 7.20
CA GLN A 23 7.22 5.55 8.28
C GLN A 23 7.82 4.34 7.59
N ASN A 24 9.08 4.05 7.88
CA ASN A 24 9.83 2.94 7.34
C ASN A 24 9.14 1.65 7.83
N ASN A 25 8.02 1.34 7.17
CA ASN A 25 7.15 0.20 7.40
C ASN A 25 7.71 -1.04 6.69
N ASP A 26 8.88 -0.91 6.07
CA ASP A 26 9.61 -1.98 5.39
C ASP A 26 10.32 -2.91 6.38
N ASN A 27 9.82 -3.00 7.61
CA ASN A 27 10.31 -3.90 8.63
C ASN A 27 9.83 -5.33 8.37
N LEU A 28 10.04 -5.86 7.16
CA LEU A 28 9.90 -7.30 6.85
C LEU A 28 10.58 -8.15 7.93
N PHE A 29 11.72 -7.68 8.44
CA PHE A 29 12.44 -8.35 9.52
C PHE A 29 11.63 -8.54 10.81
N LYS A 30 10.75 -7.59 11.17
CA LYS A 30 9.87 -7.71 12.36
C LYS A 30 8.77 -8.75 12.13
N PHE A 31 8.37 -8.96 10.87
CA PHE A 31 7.30 -9.87 10.49
C PHE A 31 7.81 -11.14 9.80
N LYS A 32 9.12 -11.42 9.82
CA LYS A 32 9.75 -12.54 9.10
C LYS A 32 9.21 -13.93 9.45
N GLU A 33 8.61 -14.07 10.64
CA GLU A 33 7.96 -15.32 11.08
C GLU A 33 6.58 -15.54 10.42
N TYR A 34 6.01 -14.49 9.82
CA TYR A 34 4.67 -14.47 9.23
C TYR A 34 4.69 -14.16 7.73
N ILE A 35 5.50 -13.19 7.30
CA ILE A 35 5.64 -12.76 5.92
C ILE A 35 7.03 -13.16 5.42
N TYR A 36 7.05 -14.02 4.42
CA TYR A 36 8.27 -14.44 3.72
C TYR A 36 8.67 -13.45 2.64
N GLN A 37 7.70 -13.01 1.83
CA GLN A 37 7.93 -12.08 0.72
C GLN A 37 6.74 -11.15 0.56
N LYS A 38 7.00 -9.95 0.04
CA LYS A 38 5.97 -9.02 -0.44
C LYS A 38 6.44 -8.31 -1.70
N THR A 39 5.51 -7.81 -2.50
CA THR A 39 5.82 -6.84 -3.55
C THR A 39 6.41 -5.58 -2.93
N ALA A 40 7.60 -5.17 -3.39
CA ALA A 40 8.32 -4.00 -2.90
C ALA A 40 9.24 -3.45 -4.00
N GLY A 41 9.61 -2.17 -3.88
CA GLY A 41 10.46 -1.48 -4.85
C GLY A 41 9.68 -0.94 -6.05
N VAL A 42 10.40 -0.68 -7.15
CA VAL A 42 9.83 -0.19 -8.40
C VAL A 42 9.27 -1.37 -9.19
N ILE A 43 7.98 -1.30 -9.49
CA ILE A 43 7.22 -2.34 -10.20
C ILE A 43 6.51 -1.77 -11.41
N SER A 44 6.09 -2.62 -12.35
CA SER A 44 5.25 -2.20 -13.46
C SER A 44 3.87 -1.73 -12.98
N VAL A 45 3.30 -0.72 -13.66
CA VAL A 45 1.93 -0.25 -13.40
C VAL A 45 0.85 -1.31 -13.64
N LYS A 46 1.20 -2.43 -14.26
CA LYS A 46 0.29 -3.57 -14.53
C LYS A 46 0.51 -4.74 -13.57
N GLU A 47 1.46 -4.65 -12.65
CA GLU A 47 1.73 -5.73 -11.69
C GLU A 47 0.66 -5.77 -10.59
N SER A 48 0.42 -6.98 -10.11
CA SER A 48 -0.39 -7.25 -8.93
C SER A 48 0.45 -7.07 -7.66
N VAL A 49 -0.23 -6.90 -6.53
CA VAL A 49 0.42 -6.86 -5.22
C VAL A 49 0.34 -8.24 -4.59
N GLN A 50 1.49 -8.84 -4.29
CA GLN A 50 1.60 -10.19 -3.78
C GLN A 50 2.21 -10.20 -2.37
N ILE A 51 1.69 -11.07 -1.51
CA ILE A 51 2.20 -11.33 -0.17
C ILE A 51 2.31 -12.86 -0.01
N THR A 52 3.52 -13.32 0.27
CA THR A 52 3.81 -14.72 0.60
C THR A 52 3.99 -14.86 2.10
N PHE A 53 3.21 -15.73 2.71
CA PHE A 53 3.32 -16.05 4.13
C PHE A 53 4.40 -17.10 4.38
N ALA A 54 5.03 -17.03 5.56
CA ALA A 54 6.07 -17.97 5.96
C ALA A 54 5.53 -19.37 6.30
N LYS A 55 4.22 -19.49 6.53
CA LYS A 55 3.53 -20.74 6.85
C LYS A 55 2.30 -20.91 5.97
N ASP A 56 1.94 -22.16 5.71
CA ASP A 56 0.69 -22.50 5.05
C ASP A 56 -0.51 -22.29 5.99
N PHE A 57 -1.62 -21.86 5.42
CA PHE A 57 -2.91 -21.92 6.05
C PHE A 57 -3.48 -23.34 5.83
N ASP A 58 -3.43 -24.19 6.87
CA ASP A 58 -3.85 -25.59 6.83
C ASP A 58 -5.26 -25.83 6.23
N LYS A 59 -6.12 -24.82 6.28
CA LYS A 59 -7.53 -24.89 5.85
C LYS A 59 -7.77 -24.48 4.39
N PHE A 60 -6.75 -24.03 3.66
CA PHE A 60 -6.94 -23.50 2.30
C PHE A 60 -6.08 -24.26 1.30
N LYS A 61 -6.74 -25.09 0.49
CA LYS A 61 -6.11 -25.90 -0.57
C LYS A 61 -6.46 -25.44 -1.98
N GLU A 62 -7.40 -24.51 -2.11
CA GLU A 62 -7.93 -24.05 -3.39
C GLU A 62 -7.93 -22.53 -3.46
N ALA A 63 -7.78 -22.01 -4.69
CA ALA A 63 -7.81 -20.59 -4.94
C ALA A 63 -9.18 -20.01 -4.57
N LYS A 64 -9.20 -18.92 -3.81
CA LYS A 64 -10.44 -18.31 -3.30
C LYS A 64 -10.37 -16.80 -3.32
N GLU A 65 -11.45 -16.15 -3.76
CA GLU A 65 -11.62 -14.70 -3.59
C GLU A 65 -11.78 -14.38 -2.10
N LEU A 66 -10.93 -13.47 -1.61
CA LEU A 66 -10.98 -12.97 -0.24
C LEU A 66 -12.04 -11.87 -0.17
N GLY A 67 -12.73 -11.80 0.97
CA GLY A 67 -13.70 -10.74 1.21
C GLY A 67 -13.05 -9.35 1.27
N ASP A 68 -13.88 -8.33 1.19
CA ASP A 68 -13.43 -6.95 1.33
C ASP A 68 -12.87 -6.67 2.74
N GLY A 69 -11.97 -5.69 2.83
CA GLY A 69 -11.47 -5.18 4.11
C GLY A 69 -10.26 -5.91 4.69
N ILE A 70 -9.74 -6.97 4.04
CA ILE A 70 -8.49 -7.63 4.46
C ILE A 70 -7.28 -6.69 4.30
N PHE A 71 -7.30 -5.87 3.24
CA PHE A 71 -6.26 -4.90 2.95
C PHE A 71 -6.83 -3.50 2.82
N THR A 72 -6.08 -2.53 3.33
CA THR A 72 -6.27 -1.11 3.06
C THR A 72 -5.08 -0.63 2.24
N ILE A 73 -5.35 -0.13 1.02
CA ILE A 73 -4.33 0.38 0.10
C ILE A 73 -4.47 1.90 0.00
N SER A 74 -3.35 2.62 0.11
CA SER A 74 -3.26 4.07 -0.03
C SER A 74 -2.14 4.45 -0.99
N PRO A 75 -2.38 5.23 -2.06
CA PRO A 75 -3.68 5.76 -2.51
C PRO A 75 -4.72 4.66 -2.81
N LYS A 76 -6.01 5.01 -2.71
CA LYS A 76 -7.10 4.03 -2.83
C LYS A 76 -7.19 3.53 -4.27
N ILE A 77 -7.12 2.22 -4.45
CA ILE A 77 -7.33 1.53 -5.72
C ILE A 77 -8.44 0.50 -5.58
N LYS A 78 -9.19 0.29 -6.66
CA LYS A 78 -10.17 -0.80 -6.75
C LYS A 78 -9.46 -2.06 -7.24
N GLY A 79 -9.90 -3.20 -6.76
CA GLY A 79 -9.29 -4.48 -7.07
C GLY A 79 -9.88 -5.59 -6.22
N LYS A 80 -9.43 -6.80 -6.49
CA LYS A 80 -9.88 -8.01 -5.80
C LYS A 80 -8.69 -8.75 -5.23
N ALA A 81 -8.84 -9.23 -4.00
CA ALA A 81 -7.84 -10.06 -3.34
C ALA A 81 -8.18 -11.54 -3.52
N TYR A 82 -7.17 -12.34 -3.83
CA TYR A 82 -7.28 -13.77 -4.02
C TYR A 82 -6.26 -14.47 -3.15
N LEU A 83 -6.69 -15.51 -2.45
CA LEU A 83 -5.78 -16.53 -1.96
C LEU A 83 -5.48 -17.44 -3.14
N ARG A 84 -4.24 -17.44 -3.63
CA ARG A 84 -3.83 -18.22 -4.81
C ARG A 84 -3.50 -19.66 -4.45
N ASP A 85 -2.92 -19.85 -3.27
CA ASP A 85 -2.64 -21.15 -2.68
C ASP A 85 -2.59 -21.03 -1.14
N ALA A 86 -2.09 -22.07 -0.48
CA ALA A 86 -2.01 -22.15 0.98
C ALA A 86 -1.18 -21.05 1.65
N ARG A 87 -0.37 -20.26 0.94
CA ARG A 87 0.45 -19.18 1.54
C ARG A 87 0.62 -17.94 0.67
N HIS A 88 -0.04 -17.83 -0.47
CA HIS A 88 0.08 -16.67 -1.35
C HIS A 88 -1.24 -15.91 -1.45
N ILE A 89 -1.22 -14.64 -1.04
CA ILE A 89 -2.30 -13.70 -1.32
C ILE A 89 -1.87 -12.76 -2.43
N GLU A 90 -2.74 -12.57 -3.41
CA GLU A 90 -2.55 -11.67 -4.53
C GLU A 90 -3.73 -10.71 -4.63
N PHE A 91 -3.44 -9.41 -4.57
CA PHE A 91 -4.37 -8.34 -4.89
C PHE A 91 -4.18 -7.93 -6.34
N ILE A 92 -5.25 -8.04 -7.12
CA ILE A 92 -5.29 -7.68 -8.54
C ILE A 92 -6.04 -6.36 -8.67
N PRO A 93 -5.36 -5.26 -9.02
CA PRO A 93 -6.01 -3.98 -9.32
C PRO A 93 -6.96 -4.11 -10.52
N GLU A 94 -8.13 -3.47 -10.46
CA GLU A 94 -9.06 -3.39 -11.60
C GLU A 94 -8.51 -2.54 -12.74
N ASN A 95 -7.71 -1.53 -12.39
CA ASN A 95 -7.08 -0.59 -13.33
C ASN A 95 -5.57 -0.56 -13.08
N SER A 96 -4.81 -0.12 -14.07
CA SER A 96 -3.37 0.09 -13.91
C SER A 96 -3.08 1.07 -12.78
N LEU A 97 -1.97 0.82 -12.07
CA LEU A 97 -1.46 1.72 -11.04
C LEU A 97 -1.00 3.04 -11.67
N GLU A 98 -0.94 4.08 -10.85
CA GLU A 98 -0.41 5.36 -11.29
C GLU A 98 1.12 5.28 -11.39
N PRO A 99 1.72 5.82 -12.47
CA PRO A 99 3.18 5.86 -12.60
C PRO A 99 3.77 6.76 -11.50
N ASP A 100 5.01 6.45 -11.10
CA ASP A 100 5.76 7.24 -10.11
C ASP A 100 5.00 7.48 -8.78
N THR A 101 4.19 6.50 -8.38
CA THR A 101 3.31 6.60 -7.21
C THR A 101 3.62 5.51 -6.20
N GLU A 102 3.91 5.91 -4.96
CA GLU A 102 4.13 4.99 -3.86
C GLU A 102 2.80 4.50 -3.28
N TYR A 103 2.61 3.18 -3.26
CA TYR A 103 1.44 2.53 -2.66
C TYR A 103 1.80 1.87 -1.34
N THR A 104 1.08 2.24 -0.29
CA THR A 104 1.17 1.60 1.02
C THR A 104 0.00 0.63 1.20
N VAL A 105 0.31 -0.63 1.48
CA VAL A 105 -0.67 -1.66 1.83
C VAL A 105 -0.60 -1.95 3.32
N LYS A 106 -1.76 -1.92 3.99
CA LYS A 106 -1.92 -2.29 5.39
C LYS A 106 -2.88 -3.47 5.50
N VAL A 107 -2.55 -4.43 6.34
CA VAL A 107 -3.44 -5.53 6.70
C VAL A 107 -4.32 -5.06 7.88
N ALA A 108 -5.62 -5.37 7.83
CA ALA A 108 -6.57 -5.05 8.91
C ALA A 108 -6.44 -5.97 10.12
#